data_AF-A0ABD2X861-F1
#
_entry.id   AF-A0ABD2X861-F1
#
_cell.length_a   1.000
_cell.length_b   1.000
_cell.length_c   1.000
_cell.angle_alpha   90.00
_cell.angle_beta   90.00
_cell.angle_gamma   90.00
#
_symmetry.space_group_name_H-M   'P 1'
#
loop_
_entity.id
_entity.type
_entity.pdbx_description
1 polymer ?
#
loop_
_entity_poly.entity_id
_entity_poly.type
_entity_poly.pdbx_seq_one_letter_code
_entity_poly.pdbx_strand_id
1 'polypeptide(L)'
;MSNSLLQLRPFLDENDCLRVGGWLSNSLLPAEERHPLILSSKSHLAWLIVDWAHTRALHGGVRATFYHTLRRAWIVQGRALVRQFVHRCTTCAKANARTMRQEMAALPDPRVQPNPAFSVVGVDYAGPFDVLQAKGSGVRTKKGYVAIFVCFSSKAVHIELVGDCSTESFLGALTRFTGRRGPTTNIWSDNATTFRGADNELKRLLQEAEIDWGRIKGSLAERGIKWTFIPPRAPHFDGLWETAVRSMKLNLRRVIGPRHLTYEELNTLLVDIERVLNSRPLAPPTGDVDDLEALTPSHWANARSLNSIPQPNKAHLSLEPARHWDLVRRLRDHFWERWSREYLHTLQQRAKWNRPHPNLEEDDVVVIVDPSLMKENGHWPFGRIVKTYPGPDGRVKVAEVRTTHGSYVRPVVKLVLLPCSRQGGRPTPAQGDGSFQEV
;
A
#
# COMPACT_ATOMS: atom_id res chain seq x y z
N MET A 1 8.18 39.58 29.87
CA MET A 1 6.94 39.23 29.14
C MET A 1 6.65 40.33 28.14
N SER A 2 6.70 40.06 26.82
CA SER A 2 6.28 41.06 25.83
C SER A 2 4.76 41.06 25.73
N ASN A 3 4.12 42.20 26.04
CA ASN A 3 2.67 42.34 25.89
C ASN A 3 2.33 42.46 24.40
N SER A 4 1.77 41.39 23.83
CA SER A 4 1.43 41.27 22.41
C SER A 4 0.38 42.29 21.93
N LEU A 5 -0.32 42.97 22.85
CA LEU A 5 -1.31 43.99 22.53
C LEU A 5 -0.71 45.38 22.36
N LEU A 6 0.47 45.66 22.94
CA LEU A 6 1.09 47.00 22.86
C LEU A 6 1.36 47.44 21.42
N GLN A 7 1.71 46.49 20.55
CA GLN A 7 1.95 46.76 19.12
C GLN A 7 0.68 47.17 18.35
N LEU A 8 -0.51 46.93 18.91
CA LEU A 8 -1.79 47.21 18.27
C LEU A 8 -2.37 48.58 18.64
N ARG A 9 -1.74 49.30 19.59
CA ARG A 9 -2.23 50.56 20.17
C ARG A 9 -3.74 50.47 20.48
N PRO A 10 -4.16 49.57 21.38
CA PRO A 10 -5.56 49.29 21.59
C PRO A 10 -6.30 50.49 22.18
N PHE A 11 -7.56 50.69 21.78
CA PHE A 11 -8.46 51.70 22.34
C PHE A 11 -9.88 51.12 22.51
N LEU A 12 -10.71 51.78 23.31
CA LEU A 12 -12.13 51.46 23.47
C LEU A 12 -12.97 52.34 22.55
N ASP A 13 -13.92 51.76 21.84
CA ASP A 13 -14.91 52.51 21.06
C ASP A 13 -16.07 53.04 21.93
N GLU A 14 -17.04 53.69 21.31
CA GLU A 14 -18.25 54.24 21.96
C GLU A 14 -19.12 53.17 22.65
N ASN A 15 -18.90 51.89 22.36
CA ASN A 15 -19.60 50.75 22.95
C ASN A 15 -18.71 49.95 23.91
N ASP A 16 -17.63 50.55 24.43
CA ASP A 16 -16.65 49.91 25.31
C ASP A 16 -16.00 48.64 24.72
N CYS A 17 -15.93 48.54 23.39
CA CYS A 17 -15.30 47.41 22.71
C CYS A 17 -13.83 47.70 22.40
N LEU A 18 -12.95 46.76 22.75
CA LEU A 18 -11.51 46.86 22.49
C LEU A 18 -11.20 46.72 21.00
N ARG A 19 -10.54 47.72 20.41
CA ARG A 19 -10.19 47.78 18.97
C ARG A 19 -8.73 48.10 18.73
N VAL A 20 -8.25 47.75 17.53
CA VAL A 20 -6.91 48.09 17.06
C VAL A 20 -6.84 49.57 16.68
N GLY A 21 -5.98 50.35 17.32
CA GLY A 21 -5.74 51.78 17.04
C GLY A 21 -4.48 52.05 16.22
N GLY A 22 -4.06 51.08 15.41
CA GLY A 22 -2.81 51.11 14.65
C GLY A 22 -2.78 52.10 13.47
N TRP A 23 -1.80 51.90 12.59
CA TRP A 23 -1.35 52.83 11.54
C TRP A 23 -2.30 53.05 10.35
N LEU A 24 -3.46 52.39 10.30
CA LEU A 24 -4.34 52.38 9.12
C LEU A 24 -5.44 53.44 9.14
N SER A 25 -5.41 54.39 10.09
CA SER A 25 -6.45 55.41 10.28
C SER A 25 -6.72 56.24 9.02
N ASN A 26 -5.70 56.52 8.22
CA ASN A 26 -5.78 57.33 6.99
C ASN A 26 -6.09 56.51 5.72
N SER A 27 -6.34 55.21 5.84
CA SER A 27 -6.67 54.37 4.68
C SER A 27 -8.12 54.58 4.23
N LEU A 28 -8.42 54.26 2.97
CA LEU A 28 -9.78 54.27 2.41
C LEU A 28 -10.61 53.04 2.83
N LEU A 29 -10.14 52.27 3.82
CA LEU A 29 -10.84 51.09 4.31
C LEU A 29 -12.05 51.50 5.16
N PRO A 30 -13.10 50.65 5.22
CA PRO A 30 -14.20 50.84 6.17
C PRO A 30 -13.70 50.96 7.61
N ALA A 31 -14.42 51.70 8.46
CA ALA A 31 -14.03 51.90 9.85
C ALA A 31 -13.78 50.58 10.61
N GLU A 32 -14.58 49.55 10.34
CA GLU A 32 -14.41 48.21 10.93
C GLU A 32 -13.11 47.51 10.51
N GLU A 33 -12.59 47.79 9.32
CA GLU A 33 -11.34 47.21 8.81
C GLU A 33 -10.12 48.04 9.25
N ARG A 34 -10.30 49.35 9.46
CA ARG A 34 -9.28 50.23 10.04
C ARG A 34 -9.05 49.94 11.52
N HIS A 35 -10.14 49.70 12.23
CA HIS A 35 -10.17 49.47 13.68
C HIS A 35 -10.91 48.17 14.02
N PRO A 36 -10.38 47.00 13.62
CA PRO A 36 -11.01 45.72 13.92
C PRO A 36 -11.04 45.45 15.43
N LEU A 37 -12.05 44.69 15.86
CA LEU A 37 -12.19 44.24 17.24
C LEU A 37 -11.01 43.37 17.66
N ILE A 38 -10.47 43.59 18.86
CA ILE A 38 -9.47 42.73 19.45
C ILE A 38 -10.17 41.63 20.24
N LEU A 39 -10.04 40.39 19.77
CA LEU A 39 -10.70 39.24 20.39
C LEU A 39 -9.69 38.23 20.95
N SER A 40 -10.04 37.63 22.08
CA SER A 40 -9.35 36.44 22.57
C SER A 40 -9.63 35.24 21.66
N SER A 41 -8.60 34.45 21.35
CA SER A 41 -8.77 33.18 20.61
C SER A 41 -9.65 32.15 21.31
N LYS A 42 -9.90 32.33 22.62
CA LYS A 42 -10.79 31.47 23.41
C LYS A 42 -12.26 31.83 23.27
N SER A 43 -12.59 32.98 22.69
CA SER A 43 -13.98 33.44 22.55
C SER A 43 -14.72 32.63 21.48
N HIS A 44 -15.98 32.30 21.73
CA HIS A 44 -16.84 31.68 20.73
C HIS A 44 -17.03 32.58 19.49
N LEU A 45 -17.10 33.89 19.68
CA LEU A 45 -17.19 34.86 18.59
C LEU A 45 -15.96 34.80 17.66
N ALA A 46 -14.77 34.61 18.23
CA ALA A 46 -13.55 34.44 17.45
C ALA A 46 -13.63 33.20 16.55
N TRP A 47 -14.24 32.11 17.03
CA TRP A 47 -14.48 30.91 16.24
C TRP A 47 -15.48 31.13 15.10
N LEU A 48 -16.60 31.81 15.38
CA LEU A 48 -17.61 32.14 14.36
C LEU A 48 -17.07 33.07 13.28
N ILE A 49 -16.22 34.05 13.64
CA ILE A 49 -15.56 34.92 12.66
C ILE A 49 -14.62 34.13 11.76
N VAL A 50 -13.87 33.17 12.32
CA VAL A 50 -12.99 32.29 11.53
C VAL A 50 -13.81 31.39 10.61
N ASP A 51 -14.95 30.85 11.04
CA ASP A 51 -15.87 30.08 10.20
C ASP A 51 -16.41 30.91 9.02
N TRP A 52 -16.95 32.10 9.31
CA TRP A 52 -17.39 33.05 8.29
C TRP A 52 -16.26 33.38 7.30
N ALA A 53 -15.06 33.69 7.81
CA ALA A 53 -13.90 34.03 7.00
C ALA A 53 -13.45 32.85 6.12
N HIS A 54 -13.54 31.63 6.63
CA HIS A 54 -13.18 30.41 5.91
C HIS A 54 -14.16 30.13 4.77
N THR A 55 -15.45 30.30 5.01
CA THR A 55 -16.50 30.16 3.98
C THR A 55 -16.39 31.27 2.93
N ARG A 56 -16.12 32.52 3.33
CA ARG A 56 -15.89 33.64 2.39
C ARG A 56 -14.64 33.47 1.55
N ALA A 57 -13.61 32.85 2.12
CA ALA A 57 -12.42 32.45 1.38
C ALA A 57 -12.64 31.21 0.49
N LEU A 58 -13.88 30.72 0.36
CA LEU A 58 -14.25 29.51 -0.38
C LEU A 58 -13.41 28.30 0.04
N HIS A 59 -13.27 28.10 1.35
CA HIS A 59 -12.41 27.05 1.93
C HIS A 59 -10.91 27.19 1.57
N GLY A 60 -10.48 28.40 1.23
CA GLY A 60 -9.08 28.73 0.97
C GLY A 60 -8.17 28.41 2.17
N GLY A 61 -6.88 28.21 1.89
CA GLY A 61 -5.90 27.86 2.93
C GLY A 61 -5.76 28.91 4.04
N VAL A 62 -4.93 28.59 5.04
CA VAL A 62 -4.75 29.40 6.26
C VAL A 62 -4.52 30.90 5.97
N ARG A 63 -3.75 31.24 4.92
CA ARG A 63 -3.45 32.63 4.56
C ARG A 63 -4.70 33.39 4.10
N ALA A 64 -5.48 32.80 3.19
CA ALA A 64 -6.70 33.43 2.67
C ALA A 64 -7.74 33.59 3.78
N THR A 65 -7.96 32.54 4.56
CA THR A 65 -8.89 32.58 5.71
C THR A 65 -8.45 33.63 6.74
N PHE A 66 -7.16 33.72 7.03
CA PHE A 66 -6.62 34.72 7.97
C PHE A 66 -6.80 36.16 7.47
N TYR A 67 -6.63 36.41 6.17
CA TYR A 67 -6.88 37.74 5.59
C TYR A 67 -8.34 38.17 5.76
N HIS A 68 -9.30 37.30 5.44
CA HIS A 68 -10.72 37.58 5.69
C HIS A 68 -11.04 37.77 7.17
N THR A 69 -10.37 37.04 8.06
CA THR A 69 -10.52 37.20 9.52
C THR A 69 -10.14 38.62 9.95
N LEU A 70 -9.01 39.15 9.46
CA LEU A 70 -8.51 40.49 9.82
C LEU A 70 -9.45 41.62 9.39
N ARG A 71 -10.31 41.39 8.40
CA ARG A 71 -11.33 42.37 7.96
C ARG A 71 -12.48 42.55 8.96
N ARG A 72 -12.56 41.69 9.99
CA ARG A 72 -13.62 41.74 11.02
C ARG A 72 -13.06 41.81 12.43
N ALA A 73 -11.97 41.10 12.71
CA ALA A 73 -11.36 41.07 14.03
C ALA A 73 -9.85 40.78 13.98
N TRP A 74 -9.12 41.44 14.87
CA TRP A 74 -7.80 41.04 15.27
C TRP A 74 -7.88 40.03 16.41
N ILE A 75 -7.79 38.74 16.07
CA ILE A 75 -7.79 37.68 17.08
C ILE A 75 -6.37 37.51 17.62
N VAL A 76 -6.21 37.58 18.94
CA VAL A 76 -4.94 37.29 19.63
C VAL A 76 -4.57 35.82 19.36
N GLN A 77 -3.38 35.58 18.80
CA GLN A 77 -2.97 34.27 18.27
C GLN A 77 -3.88 33.73 17.13
N GLY A 78 -4.54 34.62 16.38
CA GLY A 78 -5.54 34.26 15.36
C GLY A 78 -5.03 33.31 14.27
N ARG A 79 -3.75 33.38 13.90
CA ARG A 79 -3.16 32.41 12.94
C ARG A 79 -3.22 30.98 13.44
N ALA A 80 -3.03 30.75 14.74
CA ALA A 80 -3.12 29.43 15.34
C ALA A 80 -4.57 28.92 15.32
N LEU A 81 -5.52 29.79 15.67
CA LEU A 81 -6.95 29.49 15.64
C LEU A 81 -7.43 29.15 14.22
N VAL A 82 -7.05 29.94 13.22
CA VAL A 82 -7.37 29.69 11.80
C VAL A 82 -6.78 28.36 11.35
N ARG A 83 -5.52 28.05 11.71
CA ARG A 83 -4.90 26.76 11.36
C ARG A 83 -5.67 25.59 11.98
N GLN A 84 -6.06 25.70 13.24
CA GLN A 84 -6.87 24.70 13.94
C GLN A 84 -8.23 24.52 13.26
N PHE A 85 -8.90 25.63 12.89
CA PHE A 85 -10.18 25.62 12.20
C PHE A 85 -10.11 24.92 10.85
N VAL A 86 -9.18 25.33 9.98
CA VAL A 86 -8.99 24.73 8.65
C VAL A 86 -8.69 23.24 8.75
N HIS A 87 -7.92 22.82 9.76
CA HIS A 87 -7.62 21.40 9.98
C HIS A 87 -8.83 20.58 10.44
N ARG A 88 -9.79 21.22 11.13
CA ARG A 88 -11.06 20.60 11.55
C ARG A 88 -12.17 20.72 10.49
N CYS A 89 -11.93 21.44 9.40
CA CYS A 89 -12.93 21.58 8.34
C CYS A 89 -13.06 20.27 7.54
N THR A 90 -14.24 19.64 7.63
CA THR A 90 -14.54 18.41 6.88
C THR A 90 -14.50 18.62 5.38
N THR A 91 -14.92 19.79 4.87
CA THR A 91 -14.88 20.11 3.43
C THR A 91 -13.44 20.16 2.93
N CYS A 92 -12.54 20.84 3.66
CA CYS A 92 -11.11 20.86 3.33
C CYS A 92 -10.46 19.48 3.46
N ALA A 93 -10.84 18.69 4.48
CA ALA A 93 -10.30 17.34 4.66
C ALA A 93 -10.66 16.44 3.47
N LYS A 94 -11.91 16.50 3.01
CA LYS A 94 -12.39 15.78 1.81
C LYS A 94 -11.65 16.22 0.54
N ALA A 95 -11.57 17.53 0.30
CA ALA A 95 -10.94 18.08 -0.90
C ALA A 95 -9.43 17.79 -0.98
N ASN A 96 -8.72 17.85 0.15
CA ASN A 96 -7.30 17.55 0.19
C ASN A 96 -6.99 16.04 0.08
N ALA A 97 -7.96 15.17 0.39
CA ALA A 97 -7.86 13.72 0.30
C ALA A 97 -6.54 13.13 0.83
N ARG A 98 -6.02 13.68 1.94
CA ARG A 98 -4.73 13.22 2.52
C ARG A 98 -4.93 11.87 3.16
N THR A 99 -4.53 10.83 2.43
CA THR A 99 -4.68 9.46 2.92
C THR A 99 -3.79 9.21 4.13
N MET A 100 -4.30 8.38 5.04
CA MET A 100 -3.55 7.93 6.20
C MET A 100 -2.30 7.17 5.74
N ARG A 101 -1.27 7.20 6.57
CA ARG A 101 -0.05 6.42 6.38
C ARG A 101 0.21 5.69 7.66
N GLN A 102 0.92 4.58 7.59
CA GLN A 102 1.40 3.89 8.76
C GLN A 102 2.82 3.39 8.48
N GLU A 103 3.60 3.22 9.55
CA GLU A 103 4.93 2.65 9.46
C GLU A 103 4.92 1.31 8.70
N MET A 104 5.86 1.12 7.78
CA MET A 104 5.97 -0.13 7.03
C MET A 104 6.26 -1.30 7.98
N ALA A 105 5.52 -2.40 7.78
CA ALA A 105 5.72 -3.63 8.55
C ALA A 105 7.10 -4.24 8.23
N ALA A 106 7.60 -5.08 9.13
CA ALA A 106 8.70 -5.98 8.81
C ALA A 106 8.35 -6.84 7.58
N LEU A 107 9.39 -7.23 6.82
CA LEU A 107 9.21 -8.17 5.72
C LEU A 107 8.73 -9.53 6.27
N PRO A 108 7.81 -10.23 5.58
CA PRO A 108 7.37 -11.56 6.00
C PRO A 108 8.55 -12.54 6.11
N ASP A 109 8.49 -13.50 7.04
CA ASP A 109 9.53 -14.51 7.24
C ASP A 109 10.01 -15.18 5.95
N PRO A 110 9.14 -15.55 4.99
CA PRO A 110 9.61 -16.14 3.73
C PRO A 110 10.51 -15.27 2.86
N ARG A 111 10.56 -13.95 3.10
CA ARG A 111 11.46 -13.02 2.40
C ARG A 111 12.84 -12.88 3.04
N VAL A 112 12.99 -13.31 4.30
CA VAL A 112 14.19 -13.12 5.11
C VAL A 112 14.79 -14.42 5.63
N GLN A 113 14.07 -15.54 5.51
CA GLN A 113 14.54 -16.87 5.84
C GLN A 113 15.01 -17.64 4.58
N PRO A 114 16.12 -18.41 4.67
CA PRO A 114 16.54 -19.31 3.61
C PRO A 114 15.43 -20.32 3.32
N ASN A 115 14.92 -20.31 2.08
CA ASN A 115 13.87 -21.23 1.64
C ASN A 115 14.19 -21.69 0.21
N PRO A 116 13.84 -22.94 -0.17
CA PRO A 116 14.01 -23.40 -1.54
C PRO A 116 13.40 -22.40 -2.54
N ALA A 117 14.09 -22.17 -3.67
CA ALA A 117 13.58 -21.27 -4.70
C ALA A 117 12.15 -21.70 -5.12
N PHE A 118 11.26 -20.71 -5.27
CA PHE A 118 9.86 -20.91 -5.64
C PHE A 118 8.99 -21.70 -4.64
N SER A 119 9.50 -21.98 -3.43
CA SER A 119 8.67 -22.54 -2.34
C SER A 119 7.56 -21.59 -1.91
N VAL A 120 7.86 -20.29 -1.80
CA VAL A 120 6.87 -19.24 -1.54
C VAL A 120 6.89 -18.26 -2.71
N VAL A 121 5.73 -18.12 -3.37
CA VAL A 121 5.58 -17.27 -4.55
C VAL A 121 4.44 -16.30 -4.42
N GLY A 122 4.59 -15.13 -5.04
CA GLY A 122 3.49 -14.25 -5.39
C GLY A 122 3.12 -14.46 -6.85
N VAL A 123 1.83 -14.44 -7.17
CA VAL A 123 1.33 -14.58 -8.53
C VAL A 123 0.43 -13.42 -8.91
N ASP A 124 0.58 -12.96 -10.14
CA ASP A 124 -0.23 -11.90 -10.73
C ASP A 124 -0.47 -12.15 -12.22
N TYR A 125 -1.53 -11.53 -12.75
CA TYR A 125 -1.83 -11.52 -14.17
C TYR A 125 -1.45 -10.19 -14.80
N ALA A 126 -0.69 -10.27 -15.89
CA ALA A 126 -0.44 -9.14 -16.77
C ALA A 126 -1.23 -9.29 -18.07
N GLY A 127 -1.87 -8.21 -18.50
CA GLY A 127 -2.56 -8.16 -19.79
C GLY A 127 -3.72 -7.15 -19.77
N PRO A 128 -4.61 -7.20 -20.78
CA PRO A 128 -4.52 -8.08 -21.96
C PRO A 128 -3.41 -7.65 -22.94
N PHE A 129 -2.90 -8.61 -23.71
CA PHE A 129 -2.00 -8.39 -24.86
C PHE A 129 -2.66 -8.90 -26.14
N ASP A 130 -2.44 -8.21 -27.27
CA ASP A 130 -2.98 -8.63 -28.56
C ASP A 130 -2.05 -9.68 -29.21
N VAL A 131 -2.56 -10.92 -29.32
CA VAL A 131 -1.84 -12.08 -29.84
C VAL A 131 -2.44 -12.50 -31.18
N LEU A 132 -1.61 -12.68 -32.21
CA LEU A 132 -2.06 -13.16 -33.52
C LEU A 132 -2.51 -14.62 -33.44
N GLN A 133 -3.64 -14.91 -34.09
CA GLN A 133 -4.13 -16.29 -34.17
C GLN A 133 -3.33 -17.15 -35.16
N ALA A 134 -2.75 -16.54 -36.18
CA ALA A 134 -1.94 -17.20 -37.20
C ALA A 134 -0.98 -16.20 -37.86
N LYS A 135 -0.01 -16.71 -38.62
CA LYS A 135 0.87 -15.89 -39.46
C LYS A 135 0.12 -15.44 -40.71
N GLY A 136 0.24 -14.16 -41.08
CA GLY A 136 -0.35 -13.61 -42.31
C GLY A 136 -0.86 -12.17 -42.16
N SER A 137 -1.04 -11.47 -43.29
CA SER A 137 -1.63 -10.14 -43.32
C SER A 137 -3.14 -10.20 -43.09
N GLY A 138 -3.69 -9.24 -42.33
CA GLY A 138 -5.13 -9.15 -42.04
C GLY A 138 -5.66 -10.16 -41.02
N VAL A 139 -4.80 -10.96 -40.39
CA VAL A 139 -5.18 -11.93 -39.35
C VAL A 139 -5.62 -11.19 -38.07
N ARG A 140 -6.75 -11.60 -37.50
CA ARG A 140 -7.28 -11.01 -36.27
C ARG A 140 -6.41 -11.39 -35.06
N THR A 141 -6.30 -10.45 -34.12
CA THR A 141 -5.70 -10.69 -32.82
C THR A 141 -6.75 -11.18 -31.83
N LYS A 142 -6.32 -12.02 -30.87
CA LYS A 142 -7.07 -12.42 -29.68
C LYS A 142 -6.32 -11.90 -28.45
N LYS A 143 -7.07 -11.56 -27.41
CA LYS A 143 -6.47 -11.22 -26.11
C LYS A 143 -5.75 -12.44 -25.53
N GLY A 144 -4.50 -12.26 -25.13
CA GLY A 144 -3.74 -13.17 -24.29
C GLY A 144 -3.33 -12.49 -22.99
N TYR A 145 -2.96 -13.28 -22.00
CA TYR A 145 -2.54 -12.82 -20.68
C TYR A 145 -1.29 -13.57 -20.25
N VAL A 146 -0.56 -13.02 -19.28
CA VAL A 146 0.66 -13.60 -18.77
C VAL A 146 0.50 -13.80 -17.27
N ALA A 147 0.59 -15.04 -16.80
CA ALA A 147 0.74 -15.35 -15.38
C ALA A 147 2.22 -15.22 -15.00
N ILE A 148 2.51 -14.40 -14.00
CA ILE A 148 3.87 -14.18 -13.51
C ILE A 148 4.00 -14.65 -12.07
N PHE A 149 4.89 -15.60 -11.83
CA PHE A 149 5.21 -16.13 -10.52
C PHE A 149 6.53 -15.52 -10.03
N VAL A 150 6.54 -14.94 -8.84
CA VAL A 150 7.71 -14.28 -8.27
C VAL A 150 8.08 -14.91 -6.94
N CYS A 151 9.28 -15.47 -6.87
CA CYS A 151 9.84 -16.09 -5.67
C CYS A 151 10.12 -15.03 -4.58
N PHE A 152 9.69 -15.28 -3.35
CA PHE A 152 9.86 -14.34 -2.24
C PHE A 152 11.31 -14.26 -1.74
N SER A 153 12.05 -15.38 -1.72
CA SER A 153 13.41 -15.45 -1.21
C SER A 153 14.44 -14.90 -2.20
N SER A 154 14.30 -15.25 -3.48
CA SER A 154 15.29 -14.93 -4.53
C SER A 154 14.86 -13.83 -5.50
N LYS A 155 13.60 -13.37 -5.45
CA LYS A 155 12.98 -12.51 -6.47
C LYS A 155 13.01 -13.10 -7.89
N ALA A 156 13.33 -14.39 -8.04
CA ALA A 156 13.30 -15.08 -9.33
C ALA A 156 11.88 -15.07 -9.89
N VAL A 157 11.78 -14.92 -11.20
CA VAL A 157 10.53 -14.79 -11.93
C VAL A 157 10.35 -16.03 -12.78
N HIS A 158 9.13 -16.54 -12.85
CA HIS A 158 8.69 -17.49 -13.86
C HIS A 158 7.47 -16.94 -14.58
N ILE A 159 7.43 -17.06 -15.91
CA ILE A 159 6.49 -16.39 -16.78
C ILE A 159 5.78 -17.43 -17.65
N GLU A 160 4.44 -17.39 -17.63
CA GLU A 160 3.59 -18.30 -18.38
C GLU A 160 2.58 -17.51 -19.21
N LEU A 161 2.60 -17.72 -20.54
CA LEU A 161 1.55 -17.20 -21.42
C LEU A 161 0.28 -18.05 -21.25
N VAL A 162 -0.88 -17.40 -21.22
CA VAL A 162 -2.20 -18.04 -21.18
C VAL A 162 -3.16 -17.36 -22.15
N GLY A 163 -4.15 -18.12 -22.63
CA GLY A 163 -5.15 -17.63 -23.57
C GLY A 163 -6.23 -16.74 -22.95
N ASP A 164 -6.50 -16.90 -21.66
CA ASP A 164 -7.50 -16.14 -20.91
C ASP A 164 -7.23 -16.16 -19.40
N CYS A 165 -8.01 -15.40 -18.63
CA CYS A 165 -7.99 -15.41 -17.17
C CYS A 165 -9.00 -16.41 -16.58
N SER A 166 -9.26 -17.55 -17.23
CA SER A 166 -10.08 -18.61 -16.63
C SER A 166 -9.28 -19.37 -15.57
N THR A 167 -10.00 -20.01 -14.64
CA THR A 167 -9.38 -20.87 -13.62
C THR A 167 -8.64 -22.05 -14.27
N GLU A 168 -9.17 -22.62 -15.35
CA GLU A 168 -8.53 -23.72 -16.09
C GLU A 168 -7.19 -23.30 -16.71
N SER A 169 -7.17 -22.16 -17.41
CA SER A 169 -5.94 -21.58 -17.97
C SER A 169 -4.89 -21.33 -16.89
N PHE A 170 -5.32 -20.83 -15.72
CA PHE A 170 -4.44 -20.63 -14.58
C PHE A 170 -3.87 -21.94 -14.04
N LEU A 171 -4.71 -22.97 -13.81
CA LEU A 171 -4.26 -24.27 -13.31
C LEU A 171 -3.27 -24.93 -14.28
N GLY A 172 -3.47 -24.77 -15.60
CA GLY A 172 -2.50 -25.18 -16.61
C GLY A 172 -1.15 -24.46 -16.45
N ALA A 173 -1.16 -23.14 -16.23
CA ALA A 173 0.05 -22.36 -15.96
C ALA A 173 0.73 -22.79 -14.64
N LEU A 174 -0.05 -23.02 -13.58
CA LEU A 174 0.46 -23.49 -12.29
C LEU A 174 1.12 -24.87 -12.41
N THR A 175 0.52 -25.79 -13.17
CA THR A 175 1.09 -27.12 -13.44
C THR A 175 2.40 -27.01 -14.23
N ARG A 176 2.47 -26.16 -15.25
CA ARG A 176 3.72 -25.92 -16.00
C ARG A 176 4.80 -25.28 -15.14
N PHE A 177 4.43 -24.32 -14.28
CA PHE A 177 5.32 -23.69 -13.32
C PHE A 177 5.91 -24.70 -12.33
N THR A 178 5.04 -25.46 -11.64
CA THR A 178 5.46 -26.45 -10.63
C THR A 178 6.21 -27.62 -11.27
N GLY A 179 5.87 -27.99 -12.51
CA GLY A 179 6.61 -28.99 -13.28
C GLY A 179 8.04 -28.55 -13.63
N ARG A 180 8.29 -27.26 -13.87
CA ARG A 180 9.64 -26.74 -14.18
C ARG A 180 10.43 -26.28 -12.97
N ARG A 181 9.78 -25.74 -11.94
CA ARG A 181 10.43 -25.13 -10.76
C ARG A 181 10.30 -25.98 -9.48
N GLY A 182 9.57 -27.09 -9.56
CA GLY A 182 9.27 -27.98 -8.44
C GLY A 182 8.08 -27.50 -7.59
N PRO A 183 7.74 -28.25 -6.51
CA PRO A 183 6.55 -27.98 -5.70
C PRO A 183 6.66 -26.66 -4.93
N THR A 184 5.55 -25.92 -4.90
CA THR A 184 5.38 -24.72 -4.08
C THR A 184 4.61 -25.06 -2.80
N THR A 185 4.92 -24.40 -1.70
CA THR A 185 4.25 -24.60 -0.41
C THR A 185 3.27 -23.48 -0.09
N ASN A 186 3.49 -22.27 -0.61
CA ASN A 186 2.62 -21.12 -0.35
C ASN A 186 2.52 -20.18 -1.57
N ILE A 187 1.29 -19.87 -1.98
CA ILE A 187 0.99 -18.93 -3.06
C ILE A 187 0.31 -17.69 -2.46
N TRP A 188 0.80 -16.51 -2.86
CA TRP A 188 0.20 -15.22 -2.55
C TRP A 188 -0.41 -14.62 -3.82
N SER A 189 -1.65 -14.13 -3.76
CA SER A 189 -2.30 -13.49 -4.91
C SER A 189 -3.25 -12.37 -4.50
N ASP A 190 -3.71 -11.60 -5.47
CA ASP A 190 -4.88 -10.74 -5.31
C ASP A 190 -6.18 -11.55 -5.22
N ASN A 191 -7.31 -10.86 -5.00
CA ASN A 191 -8.62 -11.48 -4.86
C ASN A 191 -9.34 -11.71 -6.20
N ALA A 192 -8.61 -11.80 -7.33
CA ALA A 192 -9.24 -12.11 -8.60
C ALA A 192 -10.04 -13.42 -8.50
N THR A 193 -11.22 -13.44 -9.12
CA THR A 193 -12.12 -14.60 -9.12
C THR A 193 -11.44 -15.86 -9.65
N THR A 194 -10.55 -15.69 -10.63
CA THR A 194 -9.71 -16.75 -11.21
C THR A 194 -8.88 -17.48 -10.15
N PHE A 195 -8.19 -16.73 -9.28
CA PHE A 195 -7.33 -17.28 -8.24
C PHE A 195 -8.15 -17.91 -7.11
N ARG A 196 -9.29 -17.30 -6.73
CA ARG A 196 -10.23 -17.92 -5.79
C ARG A 196 -10.79 -19.24 -6.33
N GLY A 197 -11.13 -19.28 -7.61
CA GLY A 197 -11.55 -20.51 -8.28
C GLY A 197 -10.46 -21.58 -8.25
N ALA A 198 -9.21 -21.20 -8.53
CA ALA A 198 -8.08 -22.13 -8.51
C ALA A 198 -7.80 -22.70 -7.11
N ASP A 199 -7.83 -21.87 -6.07
CA ASP A 199 -7.69 -22.30 -4.68
C ASP A 199 -8.79 -23.30 -4.28
N ASN A 200 -10.04 -23.03 -4.65
CA ASN A 200 -11.16 -23.93 -4.39
C ASN A 200 -11.00 -25.27 -5.11
N GLU A 201 -10.58 -25.25 -6.38
CA GLU A 201 -10.38 -26.46 -7.18
C GLU A 201 -9.23 -27.32 -6.64
N LEU A 202 -8.12 -26.70 -6.24
CA LEU A 202 -7.01 -27.40 -5.59
C LEU A 202 -7.45 -28.08 -4.28
N LYS A 203 -8.28 -27.41 -3.48
CA LYS A 203 -8.83 -27.99 -2.24
C LYS A 203 -9.76 -29.18 -2.54
N ARG A 204 -10.60 -29.08 -3.59
CA ARG A 204 -11.48 -30.16 -4.03
C ARG A 204 -10.67 -31.40 -4.44
N LEU A 205 -9.66 -31.22 -5.29
CA LEU A 205 -8.79 -32.31 -5.75
C LEU A 205 -8.02 -32.98 -4.59
N LEU A 206 -7.57 -32.19 -3.60
CA LEU A 206 -6.93 -32.73 -2.40
C LEU A 206 -7.90 -33.57 -1.56
N GLN A 207 -9.16 -33.13 -1.41
CA GLN A 207 -10.20 -33.86 -0.69
C GLN A 207 -10.56 -35.18 -1.40
N GLU A 208 -10.70 -35.17 -2.72
CA GLU A 208 -10.98 -36.38 -3.51
C GLU A 208 -9.86 -37.40 -3.42
N ALA A 209 -8.61 -36.95 -3.51
CA ALA A 209 -7.45 -37.81 -3.34
C ALA A 209 -7.33 -38.42 -1.93
N GLU A 210 -7.81 -37.72 -0.90
CA GLU A 210 -7.85 -38.22 0.48
C GLU A 210 -8.92 -39.31 0.66
N ILE A 211 -10.06 -39.19 -0.01
CA ILE A 211 -11.17 -40.15 0.03
C ILE A 211 -10.82 -41.45 -0.73
N ASP A 212 -10.24 -41.33 -1.93
CA ASP A 212 -9.97 -42.50 -2.78
C ASP A 212 -8.86 -43.42 -2.25
N TRP A 213 -7.86 -42.87 -1.56
CA TRP A 213 -6.62 -43.63 -1.36
C TRP A 213 -6.51 -44.43 -0.08
N GLY A 214 -7.22 -44.14 1.02
CA GLY A 214 -7.17 -44.91 2.29
C GLY A 214 -5.76 -45.25 2.87
N ARG A 215 -4.69 -44.75 2.24
CA ARG A 215 -3.28 -45.17 2.40
C ARG A 215 -2.38 -44.03 2.84
N ILE A 216 -2.89 -42.80 2.88
CA ILE A 216 -2.16 -41.63 3.40
C ILE A 216 -2.72 -41.32 4.79
N LYS A 217 -2.24 -42.02 5.81
CA LYS A 217 -2.46 -41.64 7.21
C LYS A 217 -1.60 -40.41 7.50
N GLY A 218 -2.23 -39.24 7.58
CA GLY A 218 -1.59 -37.97 7.91
C GLY A 218 -2.11 -36.86 7.01
N SER A 219 -2.80 -35.89 7.62
CA SER A 219 -3.30 -34.63 7.06
C SER A 219 -2.76 -34.29 5.66
N LEU A 220 -3.49 -34.65 4.59
CA LEU A 220 -3.21 -34.09 3.26
C LEU A 220 -3.30 -32.56 3.28
N ALA A 221 -4.06 -32.00 4.23
CA ALA A 221 -4.15 -30.58 4.51
C ALA A 221 -2.81 -29.92 4.91
N GLU A 222 -1.85 -30.68 5.45
CA GLU A 222 -0.47 -30.20 5.73
C GLU A 222 0.46 -30.26 4.50
N ARG A 223 0.13 -31.08 3.49
CA ARG A 223 0.93 -31.24 2.25
C ARG A 223 0.39 -30.42 1.08
N GLY A 224 -0.80 -29.83 1.21
CA GLY A 224 -1.41 -28.95 0.21
C GLY A 224 -0.71 -27.59 0.09
N ILE A 225 -0.91 -26.93 -1.05
CA ILE A 225 -0.43 -25.57 -1.26
C ILE A 225 -1.25 -24.63 -0.37
N LYS A 226 -0.62 -23.92 0.56
CA LYS A 226 -1.28 -22.85 1.30
C LYS A 226 -1.53 -21.67 0.37
N TRP A 227 -2.77 -21.18 0.30
CA TRP A 227 -3.09 -19.98 -0.47
C TRP A 227 -3.38 -18.79 0.45
N THR A 228 -2.72 -17.66 0.20
CA THR A 228 -2.88 -16.43 0.97
C THR A 228 -3.33 -15.28 0.07
N PHE A 229 -4.53 -14.74 0.32
CA PHE A 229 -5.06 -13.62 -0.44
C PHE A 229 -4.71 -12.28 0.23
N ILE A 230 -4.10 -11.37 -0.53
CA ILE A 230 -3.81 -10.02 -0.01
C ILE A 230 -5.12 -9.24 0.14
N PRO A 231 -5.22 -8.29 1.08
CA PRO A 231 -6.40 -7.43 1.18
C PRO A 231 -6.62 -6.66 -0.13
N PRO A 232 -7.87 -6.46 -0.58
CA PRO A 232 -8.15 -5.73 -1.81
C PRO A 232 -7.48 -4.35 -1.83
N ARG A 233 -6.83 -4.02 -2.95
CA ARG A 233 -6.21 -2.71 -3.22
C ARG A 233 -5.13 -2.31 -2.20
N ALA A 234 -4.34 -3.28 -1.71
CA ALA A 234 -3.26 -3.09 -0.74
C ALA A 234 -1.84 -3.11 -1.40
N PRO A 235 -1.37 -1.96 -1.93
CA PRO A 235 -0.11 -1.88 -2.71
C PRO A 235 1.16 -2.28 -1.94
N HIS A 236 1.11 -2.41 -0.61
CA HIS A 236 2.27 -2.86 0.19
C HIS A 236 2.61 -4.32 0.01
N PHE A 237 1.60 -5.16 -0.22
CA PHE A 237 1.81 -6.58 -0.49
C PHE A 237 2.22 -6.79 -1.95
N ASP A 238 1.69 -5.97 -2.86
CA ASP A 238 1.80 -6.06 -4.32
C ASP A 238 3.19 -5.71 -4.89
N GLY A 239 3.98 -4.90 -4.18
CA GLY A 239 5.16 -4.24 -4.74
C GLY A 239 6.24 -5.17 -5.32
N LEU A 240 6.33 -6.43 -4.86
CA LEU A 240 7.33 -7.38 -5.36
C LEU A 240 7.00 -7.87 -6.77
N TRP A 241 5.79 -8.38 -6.99
CA TRP A 241 5.38 -8.87 -8.30
C TRP A 241 4.88 -7.75 -9.23
N GLU A 242 4.34 -6.63 -8.72
CA GLU A 242 4.11 -5.42 -9.53
C GLU A 242 5.40 -4.93 -10.22
N THR A 243 6.53 -4.98 -9.51
CA THR A 243 7.84 -4.61 -10.06
C THR A 243 8.25 -5.58 -11.18
N ALA A 244 8.00 -6.87 -11.01
CA ALA A 244 8.28 -7.89 -12.03
C ALA A 244 7.39 -7.70 -13.26
N VAL A 245 6.08 -7.50 -13.07
CA VAL A 245 5.11 -7.17 -14.13
C VAL A 245 5.55 -5.93 -14.90
N ARG A 246 5.92 -4.86 -14.19
CA ARG A 246 6.38 -3.61 -14.81
C ARG A 246 7.63 -3.82 -15.65
N SER A 247 8.59 -4.59 -15.14
CA SER A 247 9.85 -4.88 -15.83
C SER A 247 9.62 -5.73 -17.08
N MET A 248 8.76 -6.74 -17.00
CA MET A 248 8.35 -7.54 -18.16
C MET A 248 7.63 -6.68 -19.21
N LYS A 249 6.62 -5.88 -18.81
CA LYS A 249 5.88 -4.99 -19.73
C LYS A 249 6.79 -3.96 -20.41
N LEU A 250 7.84 -3.52 -19.74
CA LEU A 250 8.83 -2.61 -20.31
C LEU A 250 9.66 -3.30 -21.39
N ASN A 251 10.16 -4.51 -21.12
CA ASN A 251 10.92 -5.29 -22.10
C ASN A 251 10.07 -5.64 -23.32
N LEU A 252 8.84 -6.12 -23.12
CA LEU A 252 7.89 -6.40 -24.22
C LEU A 252 7.68 -5.17 -25.11
N ARG A 253 7.39 -4.01 -24.52
CA ARG A 253 7.18 -2.76 -25.29
C ARG A 253 8.40 -2.34 -26.11
N ARG A 254 9.60 -2.55 -25.59
CA ARG A 254 10.86 -2.21 -26.29
C ARG A 254 11.17 -3.16 -27.43
N VAL A 255 10.90 -4.45 -27.27
CA VAL A 255 11.25 -5.48 -28.27
C VAL A 255 10.18 -5.60 -29.36
N ILE A 256 8.90 -5.59 -28.97
CA ILE A 256 7.78 -5.82 -29.90
C ILE A 256 7.45 -4.55 -30.71
N GLY A 257 7.51 -3.37 -30.09
CA GLY A 257 7.04 -2.13 -30.69
C GLY A 257 5.54 -2.20 -31.05
N PRO A 258 5.12 -1.77 -32.25
CA PRO A 258 3.72 -1.79 -32.69
C PRO A 258 3.27 -3.13 -33.29
N ARG A 259 4.13 -4.14 -33.35
CA ARG A 259 3.83 -5.42 -34.00
C ARG A 259 2.99 -6.32 -33.09
N HIS A 260 2.31 -7.30 -33.69
CA HIS A 260 1.68 -8.39 -32.95
C HIS A 260 2.42 -9.69 -33.25
N LEU A 261 2.50 -10.57 -32.25
CA LEU A 261 3.17 -11.86 -32.34
C LEU A 261 2.13 -12.98 -32.22
N THR A 262 2.39 -14.11 -32.86
CA THR A 262 1.60 -15.33 -32.60
C THR A 262 1.85 -15.85 -31.19
N TYR A 263 1.01 -16.77 -30.72
CA TYR A 263 1.14 -17.34 -29.37
C TYR A 263 2.54 -17.93 -29.12
N GLU A 264 3.06 -18.74 -30.04
CA GLU A 264 4.38 -19.37 -29.92
C GLU A 264 5.54 -18.36 -29.95
N GLU A 265 5.43 -17.34 -30.82
CA GLU A 265 6.44 -16.27 -30.92
C GLU A 265 6.46 -15.42 -29.64
N LEU A 266 5.30 -15.06 -29.11
CA LEU A 266 5.20 -14.32 -27.86
C LEU A 266 5.69 -15.15 -26.68
N ASN A 267 5.34 -16.44 -26.61
CA ASN A 267 5.81 -17.35 -25.58
C ASN A 267 7.34 -17.46 -25.58
N THR A 268 7.94 -17.63 -26.77
CA THR A 268 9.41 -17.67 -26.93
C THR A 268 10.06 -16.38 -26.41
N LEU A 269 9.51 -15.22 -26.79
CA LEU A 269 10.02 -13.93 -26.30
C LEU A 269 9.88 -13.79 -24.78
N LEU A 270 8.79 -14.28 -24.19
CA LEU A 270 8.59 -14.25 -22.74
C LEU A 270 9.62 -15.11 -22.00
N VAL A 271 10.04 -16.24 -22.56
CA VAL A 271 11.14 -17.05 -22.02
C VAL A 271 12.46 -16.28 -22.03
N ASP A 272 12.76 -15.56 -23.11
CA ASP A 272 13.94 -14.69 -23.17
C ASP A 272 13.89 -13.54 -22.15
N ILE A 273 12.72 -12.92 -21.99
CA ILE A 273 12.51 -11.88 -20.98
C ILE A 273 12.66 -12.46 -19.57
N GLU A 274 12.13 -13.66 -19.30
CA GLU A 274 12.33 -14.35 -18.02
C GLU A 274 13.82 -14.54 -17.72
N ARG A 275 14.60 -14.99 -18.72
CA ARG A 275 16.06 -15.14 -18.60
C ARG A 275 16.72 -13.82 -18.24
N VAL A 276 16.43 -12.75 -18.99
CA VAL A 276 16.99 -11.41 -18.73
C VAL A 276 16.63 -10.91 -17.33
N LEU A 277 15.37 -11.05 -16.93
CA LEU A 277 14.94 -10.65 -15.59
C LEU A 277 15.66 -11.45 -14.52
N ASN A 278 15.88 -12.75 -14.73
CA ASN A 278 16.57 -13.58 -13.76
C ASN A 278 18.08 -13.36 -13.71
N SER A 279 18.71 -12.80 -14.74
CA SER A 279 20.14 -12.45 -14.74
C SER A 279 20.47 -11.09 -14.09
N ARG A 280 19.49 -10.41 -13.50
CA ARG A 280 19.71 -9.10 -12.86
C ARG A 280 20.44 -9.22 -11.51
N PRO A 281 21.38 -8.33 -11.16
CA PRO A 281 21.99 -8.32 -9.82
C PRO A 281 20.95 -8.10 -8.72
N LEU A 282 21.00 -8.93 -7.66
CA LEU A 282 20.21 -8.75 -6.44
C LEU A 282 20.81 -7.71 -5.50
N ALA A 283 22.13 -7.62 -5.50
CA ALA A 283 22.94 -6.65 -4.77
C ALA A 283 24.02 -6.09 -5.71
N PRO A 284 24.55 -4.89 -5.44
CA PRO A 284 25.75 -4.42 -6.13
C PRO A 284 26.87 -5.44 -5.91
N PRO A 285 27.74 -5.70 -6.91
CA PRO A 285 28.92 -6.52 -6.70
C PRO A 285 29.75 -5.95 -5.56
N THR A 286 30.25 -6.83 -4.69
CA THR A 286 31.24 -6.47 -3.67
C THR A 286 32.46 -5.88 -4.38
N GLY A 287 32.97 -4.74 -3.91
CA GLY A 287 34.09 -4.03 -4.53
C GLY A 287 35.46 -4.72 -4.40
N ASP A 288 35.45 -6.05 -4.25
CA ASP A 288 36.65 -6.88 -4.14
C ASP A 288 37.16 -7.20 -5.54
N VAL A 289 38.48 -7.10 -5.76
CA VAL A 289 39.09 -7.16 -7.10
C VAL A 289 38.99 -8.56 -7.72
N ASP A 290 38.81 -9.59 -6.89
CA ASP A 290 38.75 -11.01 -7.29
C ASP A 290 37.32 -11.59 -7.36
N ASP A 291 36.27 -10.88 -6.91
CA ASP A 291 34.87 -11.37 -6.88
C ASP A 291 33.93 -10.43 -7.67
N LEU A 292 34.07 -10.48 -9.00
CA LEU A 292 33.31 -9.64 -9.94
C LEU A 292 31.91 -10.18 -10.27
N GLU A 293 31.51 -11.34 -9.74
CA GLU A 293 30.24 -11.98 -10.08
C GLU A 293 29.12 -11.55 -9.12
N ALA A 294 28.15 -10.80 -9.65
CA ALA A 294 26.99 -10.38 -8.89
C ALA A 294 26.00 -11.54 -8.67
N LEU A 295 25.44 -11.65 -7.46
CA LEU A 295 24.35 -12.61 -7.19
C LEU A 295 23.12 -12.27 -8.04
N THR A 296 22.63 -13.22 -8.84
CA THR A 296 21.45 -13.04 -9.71
C THR A 296 20.35 -14.05 -9.38
N PRO A 297 19.05 -13.72 -9.56
CA PRO A 297 17.97 -14.70 -9.39
C PRO A 297 18.15 -16.01 -10.17
N SER A 298 18.85 -16.02 -11.31
CA SER A 298 19.15 -17.22 -12.11
C SER A 298 19.95 -18.26 -11.35
N HIS A 299 20.81 -17.86 -10.40
CA HIS A 299 21.52 -18.79 -9.52
C HIS A 299 20.55 -19.65 -8.68
N TRP A 300 19.36 -19.12 -8.36
CA TRP A 300 18.30 -19.84 -7.63
C TRP A 300 17.36 -20.61 -8.56
N ALA A 301 17.03 -20.04 -9.72
CA ALA A 301 15.94 -20.52 -10.55
C ALA A 301 16.18 -21.95 -11.09
N ASN A 302 17.44 -22.31 -11.33
CA ASN A 302 17.83 -23.58 -11.95
C ASN A 302 18.42 -24.60 -10.95
N ALA A 303 18.56 -24.25 -9.66
CA ALA A 303 19.27 -25.06 -8.66
C ALA A 303 18.44 -26.18 -8.00
N ARG A 304 17.21 -26.45 -8.48
CA ARG A 304 16.35 -27.46 -7.87
C ARG A 304 16.49 -28.81 -8.58
N SER A 305 17.09 -29.77 -7.88
CA SER A 305 16.89 -31.20 -8.20
C SER A 305 15.45 -31.57 -7.86
N LEU A 306 14.70 -32.07 -8.84
CA LEU A 306 13.26 -32.35 -8.79
C LEU A 306 12.83 -33.29 -7.64
N ASN A 307 13.76 -33.98 -6.96
CA ASN A 307 13.49 -34.95 -5.89
C ASN A 307 14.30 -34.74 -4.58
N SER A 308 14.89 -33.57 -4.32
CA SER A 308 15.74 -33.40 -3.12
C SER A 308 14.94 -33.12 -1.84
N ILE A 309 14.86 -34.13 -0.97
CA ILE A 309 14.49 -33.99 0.45
C ILE A 309 15.51 -33.05 1.11
N PRO A 310 15.12 -31.98 1.84
CA PRO A 310 16.07 -31.17 2.58
C PRO A 310 16.64 -32.03 3.71
N GLN A 311 17.92 -32.40 3.62
CA GLN A 311 18.59 -33.13 4.70
C GLN A 311 19.56 -32.22 5.48
N PRO A 312 19.62 -32.37 6.81
CA PRO A 312 20.49 -31.57 7.67
C PRO A 312 21.97 -31.88 7.44
N ASN A 313 22.77 -30.85 7.62
CA ASN A 313 24.17 -30.78 7.23
C ASN A 313 25.05 -31.73 8.07
N LYS A 314 25.82 -32.61 7.42
CA LYS A 314 27.00 -33.24 8.03
C LYS A 314 28.13 -33.23 7.02
N ALA A 315 29.24 -32.63 7.44
CA ALA A 315 30.48 -32.51 6.73
C ALA A 315 31.32 -33.79 6.90
N HIS A 316 31.91 -34.30 5.81
CA HIS A 316 33.33 -34.69 5.65
C HIS A 316 33.50 -35.46 4.31
N LEU A 317 34.66 -35.31 3.67
CA LEU A 317 34.94 -35.54 2.24
C LEU A 317 35.32 -37.01 1.86
N SER A 318 34.68 -37.64 0.83
CA SER A 318 35.24 -38.76 -0.01
C SER A 318 34.59 -38.89 -1.44
N LEU A 319 35.33 -38.81 -2.59
CA LEU A 319 34.82 -38.56 -3.98
C LEU A 319 34.29 -39.85 -4.60
N GLU A 320 33.05 -40.14 -4.24
CA GLU A 320 32.09 -40.98 -4.95
C GLU A 320 30.92 -40.08 -5.43
N PRO A 321 29.89 -40.54 -6.18
CA PRO A 321 28.75 -39.73 -6.64
C PRO A 321 28.08 -38.84 -5.57
N ALA A 322 28.26 -39.16 -4.29
CA ALA A 322 27.96 -38.32 -3.14
C ALA A 322 28.68 -36.95 -3.13
N ARG A 323 29.92 -36.83 -3.61
CA ARG A 323 30.69 -35.56 -3.61
C ARG A 323 30.31 -34.59 -4.74
N HIS A 324 29.67 -35.02 -5.83
CA HIS A 324 29.05 -34.06 -6.75
C HIS A 324 27.85 -33.38 -6.07
N TRP A 325 27.05 -34.16 -5.33
CA TRP A 325 25.97 -33.61 -4.51
C TRP A 325 26.48 -32.80 -3.31
N ASP A 326 27.62 -33.15 -2.72
CA ASP A 326 28.26 -32.29 -1.70
C ASP A 326 28.83 -31.00 -2.29
N LEU A 327 29.36 -31.03 -3.50
CA LEU A 327 29.78 -29.83 -4.23
C LEU A 327 28.57 -28.93 -4.49
N VAL A 328 27.48 -29.49 -5.02
CA VAL A 328 26.21 -28.76 -5.22
C VAL A 328 25.66 -28.22 -3.90
N ARG A 329 25.75 -28.98 -2.79
CA ARG A 329 25.35 -28.55 -1.45
C ARG A 329 26.23 -27.42 -0.93
N ARG A 330 27.56 -27.51 -1.08
CA ARG A 330 28.51 -26.44 -0.70
C ARG A 330 28.32 -25.18 -1.52
N LEU A 331 28.10 -25.31 -2.83
CA LEU A 331 27.77 -24.20 -3.70
C LEU A 331 26.46 -23.54 -3.28
N ARG A 332 25.45 -24.34 -2.91
CA ARG A 332 24.16 -23.84 -2.39
C ARG A 332 24.30 -23.18 -1.01
N ASP A 333 25.11 -23.73 -0.12
CA ASP A 333 25.33 -23.22 1.24
C ASP A 333 26.16 -21.93 1.21
N HIS A 334 27.27 -21.90 0.46
CA HIS A 334 28.09 -20.72 0.20
C HIS A 334 27.25 -19.60 -0.42
N PHE A 335 26.32 -19.96 -1.29
CA PHE A 335 25.40 -19.02 -1.87
C PHE A 335 24.36 -18.46 -0.90
N TRP A 336 23.77 -19.28 -0.02
CA TRP A 336 22.88 -18.78 1.04
C TRP A 336 23.63 -17.89 2.03
N GLU A 337 24.91 -18.17 2.28
CA GLU A 337 25.82 -17.31 3.04
C GLU A 337 26.03 -15.97 2.33
N ARG A 338 26.38 -15.97 1.03
CA ARG A 338 26.49 -14.75 0.22
C ARG A 338 25.17 -13.98 0.14
N TRP A 339 24.02 -14.64 -0.01
CA TRP A 339 22.70 -13.99 0.02
C TRP A 339 22.40 -13.34 1.36
N SER A 340 22.70 -14.03 2.47
CA SER A 340 22.53 -13.47 3.81
C SER A 340 23.45 -12.28 4.04
N ARG A 341 24.67 -12.30 3.52
CA ARG A 341 25.66 -11.25 3.73
C ARG A 341 25.50 -10.08 2.75
N GLU A 342 25.20 -10.32 1.50
CA GLU A 342 25.17 -9.26 0.48
C GLU A 342 23.74 -8.73 0.30
N TYR A 343 22.76 -9.63 0.19
CA TYR A 343 21.40 -9.22 -0.17
C TYR A 343 20.54 -8.84 1.04
N LEU A 344 20.56 -9.58 2.16
CA LEU A 344 19.75 -9.20 3.33
C LEU A 344 20.17 -7.82 3.89
N HIS A 345 21.44 -7.45 3.80
CA HIS A 345 21.90 -6.10 4.19
C HIS A 345 21.25 -5.00 3.33
N THR A 346 20.95 -5.25 2.05
CA THR A 346 20.19 -4.29 1.22
C THR A 346 18.73 -4.12 1.70
N LEU A 347 18.17 -5.11 2.40
CA LEU A 347 16.79 -5.08 2.89
C LEU A 347 16.63 -4.39 4.25
N GLN A 348 17.72 -3.99 4.90
CA GLN A 348 17.66 -3.30 6.21
C GLN A 348 17.06 -1.89 6.10
N GLN A 349 17.27 -1.20 4.99
CA GLN A 349 16.79 0.17 4.81
C GLN A 349 15.33 0.21 4.35
N ARG A 350 14.49 0.96 5.09
CA ARG A 350 13.11 1.24 4.68
C ARG A 350 13.08 2.43 3.72
N ALA A 351 12.56 2.20 2.51
CA ALA A 351 12.48 3.24 1.50
C ALA A 351 11.41 4.31 1.78
N LYS A 352 10.30 3.94 2.46
CA LYS A 352 9.14 4.81 2.68
C LYS A 352 8.45 4.50 4.02
N TRP A 353 7.77 5.51 4.56
CA TRP A 353 6.93 5.43 5.77
C TRP A 353 7.69 4.93 6.99
N ASN A 354 8.69 5.72 7.36
CA ASN A 354 9.65 5.41 8.42
C ASN A 354 9.19 5.92 9.78
N ARG A 355 7.99 6.49 9.89
CA ARG A 355 7.47 7.07 11.12
C ARG A 355 6.10 6.46 11.46
N PRO A 356 5.86 6.13 12.73
CA PRO A 356 4.55 5.71 13.17
C PRO A 356 3.56 6.86 13.11
N HIS A 357 2.33 6.53 12.74
CA HIS A 357 1.19 7.45 12.76
C HIS A 357 0.09 6.88 13.67
N PRO A 358 -0.83 7.73 14.18
CA PRO A 358 -1.97 7.27 14.96
C PRO A 358 -2.76 6.20 14.21
N ASN A 359 -3.16 5.15 14.93
CA ASN A 359 -4.02 4.10 14.38
C ASN A 359 -5.42 4.66 14.13
N LEU A 360 -6.11 4.11 13.13
CA LEU A 360 -7.56 4.22 13.07
C LEU A 360 -8.15 3.40 14.21
N GLU A 361 -9.26 3.87 14.75
CA GLU A 361 -10.04 3.18 15.79
C GLU A 361 -11.42 2.84 15.25
N GLU A 362 -12.11 1.94 15.93
CA GLU A 362 -13.52 1.64 15.64
C GLU A 362 -14.36 2.92 15.82
N ASP A 363 -15.42 3.03 15.03
CA ASP A 363 -16.29 4.21 14.91
C ASP A 363 -15.68 5.47 14.29
N ASP A 364 -14.38 5.50 13.98
CA ASP A 364 -13.80 6.60 13.21
C ASP A 364 -14.52 6.76 11.85
N VAL A 365 -14.82 8.01 11.48
CA VAL A 365 -15.46 8.33 10.20
C VAL A 365 -14.38 8.63 9.17
N VAL A 366 -14.42 7.90 8.07
CA VAL A 366 -13.42 7.98 7.00
C VAL A 366 -14.07 8.21 5.64
N VAL A 367 -13.25 8.72 4.71
CA VAL A 367 -13.56 8.74 3.28
C VAL A 367 -12.70 7.71 2.57
N ILE A 368 -13.30 6.92 1.69
CA ILE A 368 -12.58 5.94 0.88
C ILE A 368 -12.12 6.60 -0.43
N VAL A 369 -10.81 6.74 -0.59
CA VAL A 369 -10.19 7.32 -1.79
C VAL A 369 -9.93 6.21 -2.80
N ASP A 370 -10.89 5.98 -3.68
CA ASP A 370 -10.83 4.95 -4.72
C ASP A 370 -11.32 5.42 -6.10
N PRO A 371 -10.42 5.63 -7.09
CA PRO A 371 -10.79 6.23 -8.37
C PRO A 371 -11.94 5.54 -9.10
N SER A 372 -12.14 4.24 -8.87
CA SER A 372 -13.26 3.46 -9.44
C SER A 372 -14.58 3.89 -8.80
N LEU A 373 -14.62 3.97 -7.47
CA LEU A 373 -15.82 4.39 -6.72
C LEU A 373 -16.16 5.86 -6.97
N MET A 374 -15.16 6.71 -7.25
CA MET A 374 -15.40 8.11 -7.65
C MET A 374 -16.08 8.21 -9.01
N LYS A 375 -15.69 7.37 -9.97
CA LYS A 375 -16.32 7.32 -11.30
C LYS A 375 -17.75 6.82 -11.24
N GLU A 376 -18.03 5.84 -10.38
CA GLU A 376 -19.36 5.26 -10.21
C GLU A 376 -20.32 6.20 -9.47
N ASN A 377 -19.86 6.82 -8.37
CA ASN A 377 -20.74 7.58 -7.47
C ASN A 377 -20.66 9.12 -7.66
N GLY A 378 -19.71 9.63 -8.45
CA GLY A 378 -19.46 11.07 -8.59
C GLY A 378 -18.83 11.74 -7.36
N HIS A 379 -18.69 11.02 -6.24
CA HIS A 379 -18.03 11.48 -5.02
C HIS A 379 -17.30 10.32 -4.31
N TRP A 380 -16.37 10.65 -3.42
CA TRP A 380 -15.75 9.66 -2.54
C TRP A 380 -16.79 9.17 -1.50
N PRO A 381 -16.98 7.86 -1.31
CA PRO A 381 -17.96 7.37 -0.35
C PRO A 381 -17.47 7.53 1.09
N PHE A 382 -18.42 7.89 1.97
CA PHE A 382 -18.21 7.90 3.41
C PHE A 382 -18.33 6.49 3.96
N GLY A 383 -17.55 6.22 4.99
CA GLY A 383 -17.74 5.02 5.78
C GLY A 383 -17.29 5.18 7.21
N ARG A 384 -17.73 4.23 8.02
CA ARG A 384 -17.34 4.11 9.43
C ARG A 384 -16.46 2.90 9.60
N ILE A 385 -15.38 3.03 10.37
CA ILE A 385 -14.55 1.89 10.74
C ILE A 385 -15.37 0.97 11.63
N VAL A 386 -15.56 -0.28 11.17
CA VAL A 386 -16.22 -1.33 11.95
C VAL A 386 -15.20 -2.13 12.74
N LYS A 387 -14.05 -2.38 12.12
CA LYS A 387 -13.00 -3.23 12.69
C LYS A 387 -11.65 -2.83 12.15
N THR A 388 -10.62 -2.93 13.00
CA THR A 388 -9.24 -2.71 12.59
C THR A 388 -8.43 -3.99 12.68
N TYR A 389 -7.45 -4.12 11.78
CA TYR A 389 -6.56 -5.28 11.72
C TYR A 389 -5.12 -4.81 11.96
N PRO A 390 -4.69 -4.75 13.23
CA PRO A 390 -3.31 -4.44 13.56
C PRO A 390 -2.36 -5.55 13.09
N GLY A 391 -1.18 -5.17 12.61
CA GLY A 391 -0.10 -6.12 12.35
C GLY A 391 0.54 -6.62 13.66
N PRO A 392 1.54 -7.52 13.58
CA PRO A 392 2.31 -7.97 14.74
C PRO A 392 3.00 -6.84 15.52
N ASP A 393 3.20 -5.69 14.87
CA ASP A 393 3.75 -4.46 15.45
C ASP A 393 2.69 -3.58 16.15
N GLY A 394 1.44 -4.05 16.27
CA GLY A 394 0.32 -3.29 16.85
C GLY A 394 -0.16 -2.14 15.96
N ARG A 395 0.37 -1.98 14.74
CA ARG A 395 0.05 -0.88 13.84
C ARG A 395 -1.08 -1.27 12.89
N VAL A 396 -2.12 -0.45 12.82
CA VAL A 396 -3.28 -0.67 11.93
C VAL A 396 -2.90 -0.29 10.51
N LYS A 397 -2.84 -1.27 9.62
CA LYS A 397 -2.55 -1.09 8.18
C LYS A 397 -3.76 -1.41 7.30
N VAL A 398 -4.73 -2.13 7.83
CA VAL A 398 -5.96 -2.55 7.17
C VAL A 398 -7.13 -2.32 8.13
N ALA A 399 -8.24 -1.83 7.61
CA ALA A 399 -9.48 -1.66 8.36
C ALA A 399 -10.68 -2.09 7.51
N GLU A 400 -11.72 -2.56 8.18
CA GLU A 400 -13.03 -2.81 7.59
C GLU A 400 -13.90 -1.56 7.74
N VAL A 401 -14.41 -1.09 6.62
CA VAL A 401 -15.17 0.15 6.51
C VAL A 401 -16.57 -0.16 6.01
N ARG A 402 -17.59 0.20 6.80
CA ARG A 402 -19.00 0.11 6.40
C ARG A 402 -19.44 1.41 5.75
N THR A 403 -19.94 1.31 4.52
CA THR A 403 -20.60 2.40 3.79
C THR A 403 -22.10 2.11 3.68
N THR A 404 -22.84 3.01 3.04
CA THR A 404 -24.26 2.82 2.69
C THR A 404 -24.51 1.65 1.74
N HIS A 405 -23.50 1.23 0.99
CA HIS A 405 -23.62 0.19 -0.06
C HIS A 405 -23.02 -1.15 0.33
N GLY A 406 -22.39 -1.26 1.50
CA GLY A 406 -21.78 -2.49 1.99
C GLY A 406 -20.54 -2.27 2.84
N SER A 407 -19.91 -3.37 3.26
CA SER A 407 -18.68 -3.34 4.05
C SER A 407 -17.48 -3.72 3.18
N TYR A 408 -16.39 -2.99 3.31
CA TYR A 408 -15.18 -3.17 2.51
C TYR A 408 -13.93 -3.23 3.39
N VAL A 409 -13.09 -4.24 3.18
CA VAL A 409 -11.74 -4.26 3.75
C VAL A 409 -10.82 -3.43 2.87
N ARG A 410 -10.18 -2.41 3.45
CA ARG A 410 -9.29 -1.48 2.75
C ARG A 410 -8.02 -1.20 3.55
N PRO A 411 -6.88 -0.99 2.87
CA PRO A 411 -5.69 -0.52 3.55
C PRO A 411 -5.86 0.94 3.97
N VAL A 412 -5.22 1.35 5.07
CA VAL A 412 -5.33 2.71 5.61
C VAL A 412 -4.88 3.79 4.61
N VAL A 413 -4.01 3.43 3.66
CA VAL A 413 -3.50 4.32 2.62
C VAL A 413 -4.52 4.70 1.55
N LYS A 414 -5.72 4.09 1.62
CA LYS A 414 -6.90 4.44 0.83
C LYS A 414 -7.98 5.14 1.67
N LEU A 415 -7.70 5.43 2.94
CA LEU A 415 -8.65 6.03 3.87
C LEU A 415 -8.17 7.41 4.29
N VAL A 416 -9.11 8.35 4.37
CA VAL A 416 -8.89 9.70 4.91
C VAL A 416 -9.73 9.82 6.16
N LEU A 417 -9.09 10.00 7.32
CA LEU A 417 -9.78 10.26 8.57
C LEU A 417 -10.43 11.65 8.51
N LEU A 418 -11.73 11.73 8.77
CA LEU A 418 -12.42 13.00 8.87
C LEU A 418 -12.32 13.55 10.29
N PRO A 419 -12.14 14.87 10.46
CA PRO A 419 -12.22 15.53 11.75
C PRO A 419 -13.69 15.65 12.19
N CYS A 420 -14.35 14.52 12.40
CA CYS A 420 -15.66 14.49 13.03
C CYS A 420 -15.43 14.43 14.54
N SER A 421 -16.07 15.31 15.30
CA SER A 421 -16.05 15.27 16.76
C SER A 421 -16.53 13.88 17.21
N ARG A 422 -15.64 13.10 17.82
CA ARG A 422 -16.06 12.02 18.72
C ARG A 422 -17.05 12.67 19.69
N GLN A 423 -18.27 12.15 19.77
CA GLN A 423 -19.31 12.76 20.58
C GLN A 423 -18.77 13.01 22.00
N GLY A 424 -18.54 14.27 22.32
CA GLY A 424 -18.10 14.77 23.61
C GLY A 424 -18.80 16.09 23.81
N GLY A 425 -19.92 16.02 24.54
CA GLY A 425 -20.68 17.13 25.12
C GLY A 425 -20.89 18.36 24.24
N ARG A 426 -22.13 18.59 23.81
CA ARG A 426 -22.59 19.99 23.74
C ARG A 426 -22.26 20.61 25.11
N PRO A 427 -21.52 21.73 25.19
CA PRO A 427 -21.49 22.47 26.44
C PRO A 427 -22.93 22.87 26.73
N THR A 428 -23.51 22.29 27.78
CA THR A 428 -24.75 22.75 28.36
C THR A 428 -24.56 24.23 28.71
N PRO A 429 -25.54 25.11 28.43
CA PRO A 429 -25.48 26.47 28.94
C PRO A 429 -25.38 26.39 30.46
N ALA A 430 -24.43 27.11 31.05
CA ALA A 430 -24.39 27.28 32.49
C ALA A 430 -25.76 27.78 32.94
N GLN A 431 -26.46 26.96 33.72
CA GLN A 431 -27.59 27.44 34.51
C GLN A 431 -27.02 28.49 35.46
N GLY A 432 -27.48 29.72 35.33
CA GLY A 432 -27.12 30.78 36.25
C GLY A 432 -27.65 30.44 37.63
N ASP A 433 -26.76 30.33 38.61
CA ASP A 433 -27.12 30.39 40.01
C ASP A 433 -27.64 31.80 40.30
N GLY A 434 -28.95 31.94 40.18
CA GLY A 434 -29.69 33.03 40.80
C GLY A 434 -29.80 32.75 42.29
N SER A 435 -28.81 33.19 43.06
CA SER A 435 -28.97 33.44 44.49
C SER A 435 -28.77 34.93 44.73
N PHE A 436 -29.88 35.68 44.64
CA PHE A 436 -30.03 36.92 45.40
C PHE A 436 -29.93 36.56 46.89
N GLN A 437 -28.95 37.12 47.59
CA GLN A 437 -29.04 37.32 49.03
C GLN A 437 -28.99 38.82 49.29
N GLU A 438 -30.12 39.34 49.76
CA GLU A 438 -30.21 40.57 50.53
C GLU A 438 -29.32 40.46 51.76
N VAL A 439 -28.38 41.41 51.94
CA VAL A 439 -28.25 42.32 53.09
C VAL A 439 -27.50 43.55 52.62
#